data_AF-A0A372JFU2-F1
#
_entry.id   AF-A0A372JFU2-F1
#
_cell.length_a   1.000
_cell.length_b   1.000
_cell.length_c   1.000
_cell.angle_alpha   90.00
_cell.angle_beta   90.00
_cell.angle_gamma   90.00
#
_symmetry.space_group_name_H-M   'P 1'
#
loop_
_entity.id
_entity.type
_entity.pdbx_description
1 polymer ?
#
loop_
_entity_poly.entity_id
_entity_poly.type
_entity_poly.pdbx_seq_one_letter_code
_entity_poly.pdbx_strand_id
1 'polypeptide(L)'
;PAGADDRRRPGGPASAREVLVRLMKDPALRHTDPGRELLRVLNAQALALDDWTGLVEAVPSHCREAVAGLARQTATAWEWFATVLDSD
;
A
#
# COMPACT_ATOMS: atom_id res chain seq x y z
N PRO A 1 22.38 -4.45 -21.73
CA PRO A 1 21.62 -5.19 -20.69
C PRO A 1 21.34 -4.30 -19.47
N ALA A 2 20.13 -4.42 -18.91
CA ALA A 2 19.64 -3.78 -17.67
C ALA A 2 19.55 -2.24 -17.65
N GLY A 3 18.49 -1.69 -18.27
CA GLY A 3 18.16 -0.27 -18.20
C GLY A 3 16.66 0.04 -18.25
N ALA A 4 15.80 -0.92 -17.90
CA ALA A 4 14.36 -0.77 -18.06
C ALA A 4 13.57 -1.49 -16.97
N ASP A 5 13.70 -1.09 -15.70
CA ASP A 5 12.65 -1.36 -14.71
C ASP A 5 12.65 -0.45 -13.46
N ASP A 6 13.25 0.74 -13.52
CA ASP A 6 13.23 1.67 -12.38
C ASP A 6 12.02 2.63 -12.42
N ARG A 7 11.22 2.55 -13.50
CA ARG A 7 10.08 3.45 -13.77
C ARG A 7 8.74 2.97 -13.20
N ARG A 8 8.74 1.88 -12.43
CA ARG A 8 7.53 1.29 -11.82
C ARG A 8 7.57 1.28 -10.30
N ARG A 9 8.40 2.11 -9.68
CA ARG A 9 8.23 2.43 -8.26
C ARG A 9 7.15 3.51 -8.17
N PRO A 10 5.92 3.22 -7.71
CA PRO A 10 5.02 4.29 -7.26
C PRO A 10 5.81 5.14 -6.25
N GLY A 11 5.68 6.47 -6.30
CA GLY A 11 6.52 7.44 -5.58
C GLY A 11 7.08 6.89 -4.27
N GLY A 12 8.41 6.89 -4.14
CA GLY A 12 9.13 6.02 -3.21
C GLY A 12 8.63 6.05 -1.76
N PRO A 13 8.86 4.96 -0.99
CA PRO A 13 8.27 4.70 0.33
C PRO A 13 8.43 5.85 1.34
N ALA A 14 9.47 6.67 1.20
CA ALA A 14 9.67 7.88 1.99
C ALA A 14 8.50 8.86 1.92
N SER A 15 7.92 9.13 0.74
CA SER A 15 6.80 10.07 0.61
C SER A 15 5.49 9.50 1.16
N ALA A 16 5.22 8.21 0.91
CA ALA A 16 4.03 7.53 1.45
C ALA A 16 4.05 7.48 2.98
N ARG A 17 5.21 7.18 3.58
CA ARG A 17 5.38 7.14 5.03
C ARG A 17 5.26 8.52 5.67
N GLU A 18 5.79 9.56 5.04
CA GLU A 18 5.63 10.95 5.51
C GLU A 18 4.17 11.40 5.49
N VAL A 19 3.44 11.10 4.42
CA VAL A 19 2.00 11.38 4.30
C VAL A 19 1.23 10.61 5.38
N LEU A 20 1.52 9.33 5.56
CA LEU A 20 0.89 8.50 6.60
C LEU A 20 1.13 9.07 8.00
N VAL A 21 2.35 9.50 8.33
CA VAL A 21 2.66 10.11 9.64
C VAL A 21 1.82 11.37 9.88
N ARG A 22 1.51 12.14 8.82
CA ARG A 22 0.61 13.30 8.92
C ARG A 22 -0.83 12.85 9.15
N LEU A 23 -1.35 11.89 8.38
CA LEU A 23 -2.70 11.35 8.55
C LEU A 23 -2.89 10.71 9.93
N MET A 24 -1.87 10.03 10.45
CA MET A 24 -1.86 9.47 11.81
C MET A 24 -1.89 10.53 12.90
N LYS A 25 -1.78 11.83 12.61
CA LYS A 25 -1.95 12.93 13.57
C LYS A 25 -3.30 13.63 13.42
N ASP A 26 -4.08 13.29 12.40
CA ASP A 26 -5.36 13.92 12.12
C ASP A 26 -6.42 13.50 13.17
N PRO A 27 -6.99 14.44 13.95
CA PRO A 27 -8.04 14.13 14.92
C PRO A 27 -9.30 13.52 14.29
N ALA A 28 -9.69 13.93 13.08
CA ALA A 28 -10.90 13.45 12.41
C ALA A 28 -10.81 11.95 12.09
N LEU A 29 -9.62 11.48 11.73
CA LEU A 29 -9.36 10.05 11.50
C LEU A 29 -9.17 9.30 12.82
N ARG A 30 -8.55 9.91 13.83
CA ARG A 30 -8.28 9.26 15.11
C ARG A 30 -9.52 9.06 15.98
N HIS A 31 -10.49 9.97 15.90
CA HIS A 31 -11.66 9.96 16.78
C HIS A 31 -12.84 9.15 16.22
N THR A 32 -12.67 8.49 15.06
CA THR A 32 -13.69 7.64 14.47
C THR A 32 -13.18 6.21 14.33
N ASP A 33 -14.05 5.22 14.53
CA ASP A 33 -13.68 3.80 14.36
C ASP A 33 -13.25 3.49 12.92
N PRO A 34 -13.97 3.95 11.88
CA PRO A 34 -13.54 3.75 10.49
C PRO A 34 -12.21 4.42 10.16
N GLY A 35 -11.97 5.62 10.69
CA GLY A 35 -10.71 6.34 10.48
C GLY A 35 -9.51 5.64 11.12
N ARG A 36 -9.68 5.06 12.31
CA ARG A 36 -8.61 4.26 12.94
C ARG A 36 -8.30 2.98 12.15
N GLU A 37 -9.31 2.30 11.62
CA GLU A 37 -9.08 1.12 10.79
C GLU A 37 -8.38 1.48 9.48
N LEU A 38 -8.79 2.57 8.82
CA LEU A 38 -8.10 3.08 7.63
C LEU A 38 -6.61 3.34 7.90
N LEU A 39 -6.29 4.04 9.00
CA LEU A 39 -4.90 4.29 9.40
C LEU A 39 -4.12 3.00 9.65
N ARG A 40 -4.76 1.98 10.26
CA ARG A 40 -4.13 0.68 10.52
C ARG A 40 -3.74 -0.03 9.22
N VAL A 41 -4.64 -0.03 8.24
CA VAL A 41 -4.41 -0.68 6.94
C VAL A 41 -3.32 0.06 6.16
N LEU A 42 -3.37 1.39 6.07
CA LEU A 42 -2.35 2.19 5.39
C LEU A 42 -0.96 2.00 6.03
N ASN A 43 -0.89 1.88 7.36
CA ASN A 43 0.37 1.63 8.06
C ASN A 43 0.94 0.24 7.80
N ALA A 44 0.10 -0.80 7.74
CA ALA A 44 0.56 -2.14 7.39
C ALA A 44 1.13 -2.18 5.97
N GLN A 45 0.52 -1.47 5.02
CA GLN A 45 1.01 -1.38 3.65
C GLN A 45 2.31 -0.60 3.53
N ALA A 46 2.46 0.53 4.25
CA ALA A 46 3.70 1.29 4.27
C ALA A 46 4.89 0.44 4.77
N LEU A 47 4.68 -0.36 5.82
CA LEU A 47 5.71 -1.29 6.32
C LEU A 47 6.04 -2.38 5.30
N ALA A 48 5.05 -2.88 4.56
CA ALA A 48 5.28 -3.86 3.50
C ALA A 48 6.08 -3.28 2.32
N LEU A 49 5.89 -1.99 2.01
CA LEU A 49 6.64 -1.30 0.96
C LEU A 49 8.12 -1.05 1.34
N ASP A 50 8.42 -0.93 2.63
CA ASP A 50 9.79 -0.77 3.13
C ASP A 50 10.67 -2.02 2.87
N ASP A 51 10.08 -3.22 2.76
CA ASP A 51 10.79 -4.49 2.45
C ASP A 51 10.02 -5.38 1.44
N TRP A 52 9.73 -4.83 0.26
CA TRP A 52 9.03 -5.59 -0.78
C TRP A 52 9.83 -6.80 -1.30
N THR A 53 11.17 -6.70 -1.30
CA THR A 53 12.07 -7.77 -1.74
C THR A 53 11.98 -8.99 -0.82
N GLY A 54 12.06 -8.79 0.51
CA GLY A 54 11.93 -9.88 1.47
C GLY A 54 10.55 -10.55 1.39
N LEU A 55 9.49 -9.77 1.16
CA LEU A 55 8.14 -10.32 0.97
C LEU A 55 8.02 -11.20 -0.26
N VAL A 56 8.59 -10.81 -1.40
CA VAL A 56 8.56 -11.62 -2.64
C VAL A 56 9.36 -12.91 -2.52
N GLU A 57 10.49 -12.86 -1.80
CA GLU A 57 11.32 -14.02 -1.51
C GLU A 57 10.65 -15.01 -0.55
N ALA A 58 9.85 -14.51 0.40
CA ALA A 58 9.09 -15.33 1.34
C ALA A 58 7.96 -16.14 0.69
N VAL A 59 7.53 -15.81 -0.53
CA VAL A 59 6.43 -16.51 -1.22
C VAL A 59 6.91 -17.83 -1.84
N PRO A 60 6.39 -19.00 -1.41
CA PRO A 60 6.70 -20.29 -2.02
C PRO A 60 6.30 -20.33 -3.50
N SER A 61 7.05 -21.06 -4.32
CA SER A 61 6.83 -21.16 -5.78
C SER A 61 5.40 -21.54 -6.16
N HIS A 62 4.78 -22.49 -5.44
CA HIS A 62 3.42 -22.96 -5.69
C HIS A 62 2.33 -21.98 -5.21
N CYS A 63 2.66 -21.01 -4.34
CA CYS A 63 1.72 -19.99 -3.88
C CYS A 63 1.78 -18.70 -4.71
N ARG A 64 2.79 -18.54 -5.59
CA ARG A 64 3.06 -17.29 -6.31
C ARG A 64 1.85 -16.77 -7.06
N GLU A 65 1.13 -17.65 -7.76
CA GLU A 65 -0.05 -17.26 -8.54
C GLU A 65 -1.18 -16.72 -7.65
N ALA A 66 -1.48 -17.43 -6.55
CA ALA A 66 -2.52 -17.04 -5.61
C ALA A 66 -2.19 -15.70 -4.93
N VAL A 67 -0.94 -15.54 -4.45
CA VAL A 67 -0.48 -14.30 -3.80
C VAL A 67 -0.50 -13.13 -4.80
N ALA A 68 -0.03 -13.34 -6.03
CA ALA A 68 -0.08 -12.32 -7.07
C ALA A 68 -1.53 -11.94 -7.44
N GLY A 69 -2.44 -12.92 -7.47
CA GLY A 69 -3.87 -12.69 -7.68
C GLY A 69 -4.51 -11.85 -6.56
N LEU A 70 -4.19 -12.13 -5.30
CA LEU A 70 -4.64 -11.33 -4.16
C LEU A 70 -4.08 -9.91 -4.21
N ALA A 71 -2.78 -9.76 -4.45
CA ALA A 71 -2.14 -8.45 -4.54
C ALA A 71 -2.78 -7.56 -5.61
N ARG A 72 -3.09 -8.14 -6.79
CA ARG A 72 -3.80 -7.41 -7.87
C ARG A 72 -5.21 -7.01 -7.48
N GLN A 73 -5.99 -7.91 -6.86
CA GLN A 73 -7.34 -7.57 -6.39
C GLN A 73 -7.32 -6.45 -5.35
N THR A 74 -6.36 -6.51 -4.42
CA THR A 74 -6.15 -5.44 -3.44
C THR A 74 -5.80 -4.12 -4.14
N ALA A 75 -4.89 -4.13 -5.12
CA ALA A 75 -4.56 -2.93 -5.89
C ALA A 75 -5.79 -2.32 -6.57
N THR A 76 -6.62 -3.13 -7.23
CA THR A 76 -7.87 -2.66 -7.86
C THR A 76 -8.86 -2.07 -6.85
N ALA A 77 -8.98 -2.67 -5.65
CA ALA A 77 -9.83 -2.11 -4.60
C ALA A 77 -9.34 -0.73 -4.12
N TRP A 78 -8.02 -0.54 -4.02
CA TRP A 78 -7.44 0.75 -3.67
C TRP A 78 -7.58 1.80 -4.76
N GLU A 79 -7.46 1.41 -6.03
CA GLU A 79 -7.73 2.30 -7.17
C GLU A 79 -9.18 2.77 -7.17
N TRP A 80 -10.13 1.87 -6.92
CA TRP A 80 -11.54 2.23 -6.78
C TRP A 80 -11.77 3.16 -5.59
N PHE A 81 -11.18 2.87 -4.43
CA PHE A 81 -11.28 3.72 -3.24
C PHE A 81 -10.75 5.13 -3.50
N ALA A 82 -9.60 5.26 -4.16
CA ALA A 82 -9.05 6.55 -4.57
C ALA A 82 -9.99 7.29 -5.53
N THR A 83 -10.54 6.59 -6.51
CA THR A 83 -11.50 7.17 -7.47
C THR A 83 -12.74 7.75 -6.79
N VAL A 84 -13.26 7.06 -5.76
CA VAL A 84 -14.38 7.55 -4.95
C VAL A 84 -14.00 8.83 -4.21
N LEU A 85 -12.81 8.88 -3.61
CA LEU A 85 -12.32 10.08 -2.90
C LEU A 85 -12.02 11.27 -3.82
N ASP A 86 -11.54 11.02 -5.04
CA ASP A 86 -11.25 12.09 -6.02
C ASP A 86 -12.53 12.71 -6.61
N SER A 87 -13.67 12.01 -6.47
CA SER A 87 -14.97 12.42 -7.02
C SER A 87 -15.87 13.14 -6.01
N ASP A 88 -15.43 13.26 -4.75
CA ASP A 88 -16.14 13.89 -3.62
C ASP A 88 -15.53 15.28 -3.32
#